data_AF-A0A942G5J5-F1
#
_entry.id   AF-A0A942G5J5-F1
#
_cell.length_a   1.000
_cell.length_b   1.000
_cell.length_c   1.000
_cell.angle_alpha   90.00
_cell.angle_beta   90.00
_cell.angle_gamma   90.00
#
_symmetry.space_group_name_H-M   'P 1'
#
loop_
_entity.id
_entity.type
_entity.pdbx_description
1 polymer ?
#
loop_
_entity_poly.entity_id
_entity_poly.type
_entity_poly.pdbx_seq_one_letter_code
_entity_poly.pdbx_strand_id
1 'polypeptide(L)'
;MTSPALDPPESRKARGAFFTPPAIARFLVDWAVRSPSDRVLEPSCGDAVFLRAAAERIVSFPSDRSSAFLHGIELHGPSARTAAEALAPWPVSSRVESGDFFDFHPAHSYDAVVGNPPYVRFQDFSGERRVRSRRAALEAGVNLSGLASSWAAFVVHAGEMLAPGGRLALVLPAELLAVHYAAPVRRYLLDRFSDVSLVMFEQRVFPGVQEEVVLLLAEGSGTSDSILLSQVVDASGLAELARSAFTKRPVSGDLRWGGAPLEADADAAYAQGCELAGETLGDWGRAFLGGVSGANHFFALDSTDLKQHGLGNEDVVRLAPTATRHVRGVALTAARLAAADRAGGKTWLFRPGGKPGTAARDYISLGERTGVHRRYKCRVREPWWQVPLPRVGHLLLTYLNADAPRLVENAERVTHLNGLHGIELHHGRKTLGSELLPVVFPNSLTLLGCELIGRAYGGGLLKLEPGDVGRLPLPALELLRDHRLSLRGLRRELDRRITGGDWHGAVSLVDAELLSGMMGLDGATVSAIATARETLRSRRKARSAEPASP
;
A
#
# COMPACT_ATOMS: atom_id res chain seq x y z
N MET A 1 -7.76 13.22 47.63
CA MET A 1 -8.13 12.12 46.70
C MET A 1 -7.45 12.41 45.38
N THR A 2 -6.44 11.62 45.05
CA THR A 2 -5.57 11.77 43.89
C THR A 2 -6.31 11.39 42.61
N SER A 3 -6.26 12.27 41.61
CA SER A 3 -6.75 12.03 40.25
C SER A 3 -6.12 10.75 39.68
N PRO A 4 -6.87 9.83 39.04
CA PRO A 4 -6.27 8.65 38.41
C PRO A 4 -5.37 9.12 37.28
N ALA A 5 -4.09 8.75 37.35
CA ALA A 5 -3.08 9.11 36.37
C ALA A 5 -3.50 8.64 34.97
N LEU A 6 -3.74 9.58 34.06
CA LEU A 6 -3.93 9.31 32.64
C LEU A 6 -2.63 8.71 32.07
N ASP A 7 -2.73 7.50 31.50
CA ASP A 7 -1.60 6.82 30.83
C ASP A 7 -0.84 7.75 29.86
N PRO A 8 0.50 7.69 29.80
CA PRO A 8 1.28 8.45 28.83
C PRO A 8 0.91 8.11 27.36
N PRO A 9 0.93 9.09 26.44
CA PRO A 9 0.62 8.87 25.02
C PRO A 9 1.46 7.76 24.35
N GLU A 10 2.73 7.59 24.75
CA GLU A 10 3.61 6.53 24.23
C GLU A 10 3.11 5.12 24.61
N SER A 11 2.60 4.94 25.83
CA SER A 11 2.04 3.67 26.30
C SER A 11 0.74 3.31 25.56
N ARG A 12 -0.05 4.31 25.14
CA ARG A 12 -1.27 4.12 24.32
C ARG A 12 -0.92 3.76 22.88
N LYS A 13 0.08 4.43 22.30
CA LYS A 13 0.58 4.17 20.95
C LYS A 13 1.23 2.79 20.83
N ALA A 14 1.96 2.35 21.85
CA ALA A 14 2.56 1.02 21.91
C ALA A 14 1.52 -0.12 21.91
N ARG A 15 0.29 0.16 22.36
CA ARG A 15 -0.84 -0.80 22.34
C ARG A 15 -1.70 -0.69 21.08
N GLY A 16 -1.40 0.24 20.18
CA GLY A 16 -2.19 0.50 18.97
C GLY A 16 -3.57 1.12 19.25
N ALA A 17 -3.78 1.72 20.43
CA ALA A 17 -5.04 2.36 20.79
C ALA A 17 -5.12 3.77 20.20
N PHE A 18 -6.00 3.98 19.23
CA PHE A 18 -6.30 5.28 18.63
C PHE A 18 -7.66 5.79 19.12
N PHE A 19 -7.71 7.07 19.49
CA PHE A 19 -8.97 7.68 19.91
C PHE A 19 -9.89 7.86 18.70
N THR A 20 -11.05 7.20 18.73
CA THR A 20 -12.05 7.30 17.66
C THR A 20 -12.93 8.54 17.86
N PRO A 21 -13.00 9.46 16.88
CA PRO A 21 -13.91 10.60 16.95
C PRO A 21 -15.37 10.17 17.19
N PRO A 22 -16.11 10.82 18.11
CA PRO A 22 -17.50 10.44 18.42
C PRO A 22 -18.43 10.41 17.20
N ALA A 23 -18.21 11.30 16.21
CA ALA A 23 -19.01 11.32 14.98
C ALA A 23 -18.87 10.02 14.17
N ILE A 24 -17.66 9.46 14.08
CA ILE A 24 -17.40 8.18 13.39
C ILE A 24 -18.04 7.03 14.17
N ALA A 25 -17.90 7.02 15.50
CA ALA A 25 -18.48 5.99 16.34
C ALA A 25 -20.02 5.95 16.23
N ARG A 26 -20.67 7.13 16.28
CA ARG A 26 -22.12 7.25 16.09
C ARG A 26 -22.55 6.77 14.70
N PHE A 27 -21.89 7.21 13.64
CA PHE A 27 -22.21 6.77 12.27
C PHE A 27 -22.18 5.23 12.13
N LEU A 28 -21.13 4.57 12.63
CA LEU A 28 -21.00 3.11 12.58
C LEU A 28 -22.08 2.41 13.41
N VAL A 29 -22.37 2.93 14.60
CA VAL A 29 -23.41 2.40 15.49
C VAL A 29 -24.81 2.59 14.91
N ASP A 30 -25.13 3.76 14.36
CA ASP A 30 -26.45 4.05 13.79
C ASP A 30 -26.76 3.13 12.61
N TRP A 31 -25.74 2.77 11.83
CA TRP A 31 -25.88 1.79 10.76
C TRP A 31 -26.02 0.35 11.27
N ALA A 32 -25.25 -0.02 12.31
CA ALA A 32 -25.18 -1.40 12.81
C ALA A 32 -26.30 -1.77 13.79
N VAL A 33 -26.74 -0.85 14.65
CA VAL A 33 -27.75 -1.09 15.68
C VAL A 33 -29.12 -0.64 15.18
N ARG A 34 -29.94 -1.61 14.83
CA ARG A 34 -31.21 -1.43 14.11
C ARG A 34 -32.44 -1.82 14.94
N SER A 35 -32.24 -2.54 16.04
CA SER A 35 -33.29 -2.95 16.97
C SER A 35 -32.97 -2.55 18.41
N PRO A 36 -33.98 -2.21 19.24
CA PRO A 36 -33.80 -2.07 20.68
C PRO A 36 -33.41 -3.36 21.40
N SER A 37 -33.52 -4.52 20.74
CA SER A 37 -33.12 -5.82 21.29
C SER A 37 -31.75 -6.31 20.79
N ASP A 38 -31.05 -5.52 19.96
CA ASP A 38 -29.77 -5.93 19.39
C ASP A 38 -28.72 -6.21 20.49
N ARG A 39 -28.02 -7.33 20.35
CA ARG A 39 -26.86 -7.70 21.15
C ARG A 39 -25.60 -7.20 20.45
N VAL A 40 -24.90 -6.26 21.08
CA VAL A 40 -23.78 -5.53 20.49
C VAL A 40 -22.47 -5.91 21.16
N LEU A 41 -21.45 -6.22 20.37
CA LEU A 41 -20.09 -6.50 20.84
C LEU A 41 -19.11 -5.42 20.35
N GLU A 42 -18.26 -4.91 21.26
CA GLU A 42 -17.06 -4.14 20.94
C GLU A 42 -15.81 -4.92 21.41
N PRO A 43 -15.02 -5.52 20.49
CA PRO A 43 -13.98 -6.50 20.82
C PRO A 43 -12.66 -5.90 21.34
N SER A 44 -12.54 -4.58 21.33
CA SER A 44 -11.37 -3.84 21.82
C SER A 44 -11.81 -2.47 22.33
N CYS A 45 -12.60 -2.46 23.41
CA CYS A 45 -13.50 -1.34 23.68
C CYS A 45 -12.84 -0.07 24.23
N GLY A 46 -11.59 -0.12 24.69
CA GLY A 46 -10.88 1.05 25.22
C GLY A 46 -11.73 1.79 26.26
N ASP A 47 -12.03 3.06 25.99
CA ASP A 47 -12.86 3.92 26.85
C ASP A 47 -14.37 3.85 26.51
N ALA A 48 -14.84 2.77 25.87
CA ALA A 48 -16.23 2.48 25.51
C ALA A 48 -16.92 3.52 24.60
N VAL A 49 -16.20 4.12 23.66
CA VAL A 49 -16.78 5.14 22.77
C VAL A 49 -17.90 4.57 21.89
N PHE A 50 -17.74 3.35 21.37
CA PHE A 50 -18.79 2.71 20.56
C PHE A 50 -19.90 2.15 21.44
N LEU A 51 -19.59 1.49 22.57
CA LEU A 51 -20.63 0.99 23.47
C LEU A 51 -21.51 2.10 24.06
N ARG A 52 -20.96 3.29 24.35
CA ARG A 52 -21.79 4.45 24.75
C ARG A 52 -22.73 4.90 23.64
N ALA A 53 -22.22 5.00 22.40
CA ALA A 53 -23.07 5.33 21.26
C ALA A 53 -24.14 4.25 21.04
N ALA A 54 -23.81 2.97 21.23
CA ALA A 54 -24.77 1.87 21.13
C ALA A 54 -25.85 1.93 22.22
N ALA A 55 -25.47 2.28 23.45
CA ALA A 55 -26.43 2.51 24.53
C ALA A 55 -27.38 3.67 24.21
N GLU A 56 -26.84 4.80 23.72
CA GLU A 56 -27.62 5.95 23.26
C GLU A 56 -28.60 5.56 22.16
N ARG A 57 -28.13 4.80 21.16
CA ARG A 57 -28.95 4.33 20.04
C ARG A 57 -30.06 3.38 20.49
N ILE A 58 -29.77 2.41 21.36
CA ILE A 58 -30.77 1.47 21.90
C ILE A 58 -31.85 2.23 22.68
N VAL A 59 -31.45 3.21 23.49
CA VAL A 59 -32.39 4.04 24.28
C VAL A 59 -33.25 4.94 23.40
N SER A 60 -32.78 5.31 22.19
CA SER A 60 -33.54 6.14 21.25
C SER A 60 -34.77 5.44 20.64
N PHE A 61 -34.84 4.09 20.71
CA PHE A 61 -35.98 3.35 20.19
C PHE A 61 -37.17 3.37 21.16
N PRO A 62 -38.42 3.41 20.66
CA PRO A 62 -39.62 3.50 21.49
C PRO A 62 -40.10 2.15 22.11
N SER A 63 -39.38 1.03 21.93
CA SER A 63 -39.88 -0.33 22.25
C SER A 63 -39.17 -1.01 23.43
N ASP A 64 -39.61 -2.23 23.77
CA ASP A 64 -39.00 -3.04 24.84
C ASP A 64 -37.53 -3.37 24.53
N ARG A 65 -36.66 -3.06 25.49
CA ARG A 65 -35.20 -3.24 25.45
C ARG A 65 -34.71 -4.32 26.42
N SER A 66 -35.62 -5.13 26.96
CA SER A 66 -35.33 -6.19 27.94
C SER A 66 -34.28 -7.20 27.46
N SER A 67 -34.21 -7.44 26.15
CA SER A 67 -33.27 -8.37 25.52
C SER A 67 -31.96 -7.74 25.03
N ALA A 68 -31.84 -6.41 25.12
CA ALA A 68 -30.65 -5.67 24.72
C ALA A 68 -29.44 -6.09 25.56
N PHE A 69 -28.27 -6.21 24.92
CA PHE A 69 -27.04 -6.53 25.64
C PHE A 69 -25.82 -5.87 24.99
N LEU A 70 -25.04 -5.15 25.79
CA LEU A 70 -23.79 -4.53 25.37
C LEU A 70 -22.59 -5.28 25.97
N HIS A 71 -21.70 -5.77 25.12
CA HIS A 71 -20.51 -6.48 25.55
C HIS A 71 -19.24 -5.78 25.09
N GLY A 72 -18.38 -5.37 26.03
CA GLY A 72 -17.03 -4.86 25.75
C GLY A 72 -15.94 -5.83 26.16
N ILE A 73 -14.92 -5.99 25.33
CA ILE A 73 -13.70 -6.71 25.68
C ILE A 73 -12.52 -5.74 25.59
N GLU A 74 -11.71 -5.67 26.64
CA GLU A 74 -10.55 -4.77 26.68
C GLU A 74 -9.33 -5.45 27.32
N LEU A 75 -8.21 -5.41 26.61
CA LEU A 75 -6.98 -6.05 27.08
C LEU A 75 -6.40 -5.36 28.32
N HIS A 76 -6.56 -4.04 28.43
CA HIS A 76 -6.05 -3.23 29.51
C HIS A 76 -7.08 -3.08 30.64
N GLY A 77 -6.87 -3.81 31.74
CA GLY A 77 -7.78 -3.83 32.89
C GLY A 77 -8.26 -2.47 33.42
N PRO A 78 -7.39 -1.45 33.58
CA PRO A 78 -7.84 -0.11 33.95
C PRO A 78 -8.81 0.52 32.95
N SER A 79 -8.56 0.40 31.64
CA SER A 79 -9.47 0.89 30.60
C SER A 79 -10.80 0.13 30.61
N ALA A 80 -10.77 -1.19 30.83
CA ALA A 80 -11.97 -2.00 30.99
C ALA A 80 -12.86 -1.52 32.16
N ARG A 81 -12.25 -1.12 33.28
CA ARG A 81 -12.99 -0.54 34.41
C ARG A 81 -13.61 0.81 34.07
N THR A 82 -12.85 1.71 33.44
CA THR A 82 -13.38 3.00 32.98
C THR A 82 -14.53 2.83 31.97
N ALA A 83 -14.42 1.86 31.06
CA ALA A 83 -15.50 1.49 30.15
C ALA A 83 -16.75 1.00 30.89
N ALA A 84 -16.62 0.12 31.88
CA ALA A 84 -17.74 -0.37 32.68
C ALA A 84 -18.43 0.77 33.45
N GLU A 85 -17.66 1.66 34.09
CA GLU A 85 -18.17 2.84 34.79
C GLU A 85 -18.91 3.79 33.84
N ALA A 86 -18.42 3.97 32.62
CA ALA A 86 -19.06 4.81 31.60
C ALA A 86 -20.38 4.23 31.07
N LEU A 87 -20.59 2.91 31.18
CA LEU A 87 -21.82 2.24 30.75
C LEU A 87 -22.87 2.12 31.86
N ALA A 88 -22.45 2.14 33.14
CA ALA A 88 -23.34 1.98 34.29
C ALA A 88 -24.56 2.93 34.34
N PRO A 89 -24.49 4.21 33.89
CA PRO A 89 -25.66 5.10 33.90
C PRO A 89 -26.73 4.76 32.86
N TRP A 90 -26.42 3.93 31.87
CA TRP A 90 -27.34 3.63 30.77
C TRP A 90 -28.32 2.52 31.16
N PRO A 91 -29.62 2.64 30.82
CA PRO A 91 -30.63 1.64 31.15
C PRO A 91 -30.61 0.46 30.17
N VAL A 92 -29.43 -0.12 29.94
CA VAL A 92 -29.17 -1.23 29.02
C VAL A 92 -28.24 -2.24 29.71
N SER A 93 -28.60 -3.53 29.68
CA SER A 93 -27.74 -4.58 30.24
C SER A 93 -26.38 -4.56 29.57
N SER A 94 -25.30 -4.49 30.36
CA SER A 94 -23.95 -4.42 29.83
C SER A 94 -22.96 -5.26 30.63
N ARG A 95 -21.90 -5.71 29.95
CA ARG A 95 -20.75 -6.41 30.54
C ARG A 95 -19.48 -5.93 29.87
N VAL A 96 -18.47 -5.59 30.65
CA VAL A 96 -17.11 -5.30 30.14
C VAL A 96 -16.14 -6.28 30.79
N GLU A 97 -15.43 -7.03 29.95
CA GLU A 97 -14.47 -8.05 30.39
C GLU A 97 -13.04 -7.63 30.06
N SER A 98 -12.13 -7.82 31.02
CA SER A 98 -10.71 -7.62 30.75
C SER A 98 -10.07 -8.91 30.24
N GLY A 99 -9.54 -8.90 29.03
CA GLY A 99 -8.98 -10.09 28.41
C GLY A 99 -8.47 -9.88 26.99
N ASP A 100 -7.77 -10.90 26.45
CA ASP A 100 -7.42 -10.94 25.04
C ASP A 100 -8.64 -11.42 24.24
N PHE A 101 -9.09 -10.65 23.26
CA PHE A 101 -10.27 -10.98 22.45
C PHE A 101 -10.18 -12.36 21.79
N PHE A 102 -8.97 -12.79 21.43
CA PHE A 102 -8.76 -14.10 20.82
C PHE A 102 -8.90 -15.28 21.80
N ASP A 103 -9.10 -15.04 23.09
CA ASP A 103 -9.44 -16.07 24.09
C ASP A 103 -10.96 -16.33 24.15
N PHE A 104 -11.78 -15.47 23.54
CA PHE A 104 -13.23 -15.62 23.49
C PHE A 104 -13.62 -16.44 22.26
N HIS A 105 -14.31 -17.55 22.49
CA HIS A 105 -14.74 -18.45 21.41
C HIS A 105 -15.97 -17.89 20.69
N PRO A 106 -16.05 -18.03 19.35
CA PRO A 106 -17.22 -17.60 18.58
C PRO A 106 -18.50 -18.30 19.03
N ALA A 107 -19.40 -17.54 19.65
CA ALA A 107 -20.72 -18.03 20.07
C ALA A 107 -21.81 -17.78 19.00
N HIS A 108 -21.47 -17.09 17.89
CA HIS A 108 -22.39 -16.72 16.81
C HIS A 108 -23.72 -16.13 17.30
N SER A 109 -23.65 -15.22 18.28
CA SER A 109 -24.81 -14.78 19.07
C SER A 109 -25.01 -13.26 19.11
N TYR A 110 -24.18 -12.50 18.40
CA TYR A 110 -24.29 -11.04 18.37
C TYR A 110 -24.97 -10.57 17.09
N ASP A 111 -25.85 -9.59 17.21
CA ASP A 111 -26.55 -8.97 16.09
C ASP A 111 -25.68 -7.91 15.41
N ALA A 112 -24.80 -7.26 16.19
CA ALA A 112 -23.87 -6.26 15.71
C ALA A 112 -22.49 -6.37 16.40
N VAL A 113 -21.44 -6.18 15.62
CA VAL A 113 -20.08 -5.98 16.11
C VAL A 113 -19.58 -4.64 15.59
N VAL A 114 -19.20 -3.76 16.53
CA VAL A 114 -18.73 -2.40 16.25
C VAL A 114 -17.33 -2.20 16.83
N GLY A 115 -16.53 -1.28 16.30
CA GLY A 115 -15.31 -0.86 16.97
C GLY A 115 -14.18 -0.36 16.08
N ASN A 116 -13.03 -0.15 16.72
CA ASN A 116 -11.77 0.21 16.08
C ASN A 116 -10.67 -0.76 16.55
N PRO A 117 -10.39 -1.85 15.80
CA PRO A 117 -9.39 -2.83 16.17
C PRO A 117 -7.98 -2.23 16.31
N PRO A 118 -7.08 -2.84 17.11
CA PRO A 118 -5.72 -2.33 17.26
C PRO A 118 -4.87 -2.53 15.98
N TYR A 119 -4.04 -1.53 15.61
CA TYR A 119 -3.20 -1.57 14.40
C TYR A 119 -1.71 -1.85 14.72
N VAL A 120 -1.43 -2.97 15.38
CA VAL A 120 -0.05 -3.34 15.76
C VAL A 120 0.67 -3.98 14.57
N ARG A 121 1.79 -3.38 14.15
CA ARG A 121 2.61 -3.87 13.04
C ARG A 121 3.22 -5.23 13.38
N PHE A 122 3.46 -6.06 12.36
CA PHE A 122 4.00 -7.42 12.53
C PHE A 122 5.37 -7.49 13.24
N GLN A 123 6.15 -6.40 13.23
CA GLN A 123 7.45 -6.32 13.89
C GLN A 123 7.31 -6.22 15.42
N ASP A 124 6.20 -5.62 15.87
CA ASP A 124 5.88 -5.41 17.29
C ASP A 124 4.86 -6.46 17.79
N PHE A 125 4.22 -7.19 16.86
CA PHE A 125 3.31 -8.29 17.15
C PHE A 125 4.06 -9.64 17.10
N SER A 126 4.46 -10.14 18.26
CA SER A 126 5.24 -11.39 18.42
C SER A 126 4.73 -12.26 19.57
N GLY A 127 5.22 -13.49 19.67
CA GLY A 127 4.89 -14.43 20.75
C GLY A 127 3.50 -15.08 20.66
N GLU A 128 3.00 -15.55 21.80
CA GLU A 128 1.76 -16.35 21.89
C GLU A 128 0.51 -15.62 21.39
N ARG A 129 0.42 -14.30 21.62
CA ARG A 129 -0.70 -13.47 21.13
C ARG A 129 -0.89 -13.56 19.62
N ARG A 130 0.23 -13.59 18.88
CA ARG A 130 0.22 -13.72 17.43
C ARG A 130 -0.12 -15.13 16.96
N VAL A 131 0.31 -16.15 17.71
CA VAL A 131 -0.08 -17.53 17.43
C VAL A 131 -1.58 -17.67 17.58
N ARG A 132 -2.16 -17.13 18.66
CA ARG A 132 -3.61 -17.15 18.92
C ARG A 132 -4.41 -16.41 17.84
N SER A 133 -4.01 -15.19 17.48
CA SER A 133 -4.74 -14.43 16.46
C SER A 133 -4.71 -15.11 15.09
N ARG A 134 -3.58 -15.74 14.72
CA ARG A 134 -3.49 -16.50 13.46
C ARG A 134 -4.31 -17.79 13.53
N ARG A 135 -4.38 -18.44 14.70
CA ARG A 135 -5.23 -19.61 14.90
C ARG A 135 -6.71 -19.26 14.74
N ALA A 136 -7.16 -18.20 15.39
CA ALA A 136 -8.55 -17.71 15.26
C ALA A 136 -8.92 -17.40 13.80
N ALA A 137 -8.04 -16.71 13.06
CA ALA A 137 -8.28 -16.46 11.64
C ALA A 137 -8.28 -17.76 10.79
N LEU A 138 -7.38 -18.71 11.11
CA LEU A 138 -7.28 -19.99 10.41
C LEU A 138 -8.49 -20.89 10.64
N GLU A 139 -9.08 -20.87 11.84
CA GLU A 139 -10.32 -21.58 12.17
C GLU A 139 -11.49 -21.12 11.28
N ALA A 140 -11.50 -19.85 10.88
CA ALA A 140 -12.41 -19.28 9.88
C ALA A 140 -11.97 -19.47 8.41
N GLY A 141 -10.93 -20.29 8.16
CA GLY A 141 -10.40 -20.56 6.82
C GLY A 141 -9.45 -19.48 6.27
N VAL A 142 -9.06 -18.49 7.07
CA VAL A 142 -8.26 -17.33 6.62
C VAL A 142 -6.78 -17.48 6.98
N ASN A 143 -5.95 -17.84 6.00
CA ASN A 143 -4.50 -17.97 6.21
C ASN A 143 -3.77 -16.61 6.12
N LEU A 144 -3.57 -15.95 7.25
CA LEU A 144 -2.87 -14.66 7.33
C LEU A 144 -1.35 -14.80 7.25
N SER A 145 -0.67 -14.04 6.39
CA SER A 145 0.80 -14.11 6.29
C SER A 145 1.51 -13.56 7.53
N GLY A 146 2.82 -13.82 7.64
CA GLY A 146 3.64 -13.27 8.71
C GLY A 146 3.80 -11.74 8.70
N LEU A 147 3.33 -11.06 7.65
CA LEU A 147 3.37 -9.60 7.53
C LEU A 147 2.06 -8.93 7.97
N ALA A 148 1.03 -9.71 8.33
CA ALA A 148 -0.27 -9.18 8.69
C ALA A 148 -0.23 -8.40 10.02
N SER A 149 -0.84 -7.22 10.02
CA SER A 149 -1.12 -6.42 11.22
C SER A 149 -2.26 -7.03 12.03
N SER A 150 -2.33 -6.74 13.33
CA SER A 150 -3.30 -7.35 14.25
C SER A 150 -4.76 -7.16 13.84
N TRP A 151 -5.12 -6.03 13.22
CA TRP A 151 -6.47 -5.74 12.75
C TRP A 151 -7.02 -6.83 11.82
N ALA A 152 -6.16 -7.48 11.03
CA ALA A 152 -6.57 -8.48 10.04
C ALA A 152 -7.23 -9.70 10.70
N ALA A 153 -6.63 -10.20 11.78
CA ALA A 153 -7.20 -11.30 12.55
C ALA A 153 -8.44 -10.86 13.36
N PHE A 154 -8.43 -9.62 13.87
CA PHE A 154 -9.57 -9.05 14.58
C PHE A 154 -10.83 -8.99 13.72
N VAL A 155 -10.71 -8.55 12.46
CA VAL A 155 -11.85 -8.48 11.52
C VAL A 155 -12.49 -9.85 11.30
N VAL A 156 -11.66 -10.87 11.06
CA VAL A 156 -12.13 -12.24 10.83
C VAL A 156 -12.80 -12.78 12.08
N HIS A 157 -12.13 -12.69 13.24
CA HIS A 157 -12.67 -13.20 14.50
C HIS A 157 -13.96 -12.47 14.91
N ALA A 158 -14.02 -11.15 14.70
CA ALA A 158 -15.22 -10.35 14.91
C ALA A 158 -16.40 -10.79 14.02
N GLY A 159 -16.14 -11.12 12.76
CA GLY A 159 -17.15 -11.67 11.84
C GLY A 159 -17.71 -13.01 12.31
N GLU A 160 -16.86 -13.86 12.91
CA GLU A 160 -17.29 -15.14 13.50
C GLU A 160 -18.10 -14.98 14.80
N MET A 161 -17.96 -13.87 15.53
CA MET A 161 -18.81 -13.63 16.71
C MET A 161 -20.28 -13.39 16.33
N LEU A 162 -20.55 -12.95 15.10
CA LEU A 162 -21.89 -12.58 14.64
C LEU A 162 -22.79 -13.79 14.42
N ALA A 163 -24.07 -13.62 14.78
CA ALA A 163 -25.14 -14.50 14.35
C ALA A 163 -25.30 -14.47 12.81
N PRO A 164 -25.98 -15.47 12.21
CA PRO A 164 -26.41 -15.39 10.83
C PRO A 164 -27.21 -14.09 10.57
N GLY A 165 -26.79 -13.29 9.58
CA GLY A 165 -27.40 -11.98 9.28
C GLY A 165 -26.94 -10.83 10.19
N GLY A 166 -26.01 -11.07 11.12
CA GLY A 166 -25.39 -10.03 11.94
C GLY A 166 -24.59 -9.01 11.12
N ARG A 167 -24.33 -7.84 11.72
CA ARG A 167 -23.75 -6.66 11.06
C ARG A 167 -22.38 -6.32 11.63
N LEU A 168 -21.39 -6.14 10.76
CA LEU A 168 -20.03 -5.79 11.12
C LEU A 168 -19.73 -4.34 10.72
N ALA A 169 -19.39 -3.48 11.67
CA ALA A 169 -19.13 -2.06 11.44
C ALA A 169 -17.83 -1.61 12.12
N LEU A 170 -16.74 -1.50 11.36
CA LEU A 170 -15.40 -1.31 11.89
C LEU A 170 -14.68 -0.11 11.29
N VAL A 171 -13.87 0.57 12.09
CA VAL A 171 -12.81 1.46 11.59
C VAL A 171 -11.59 0.60 11.29
N LEU A 172 -11.09 0.65 10.05
CA LEU A 172 -9.96 -0.16 9.61
C LEU A 172 -8.90 0.71 8.91
N PRO A 173 -7.63 0.29 8.85
CA PRO A 173 -6.65 1.03 8.06
C PRO A 173 -6.94 0.86 6.57
N ALA A 174 -6.65 1.88 5.78
CA ALA A 174 -6.75 1.84 4.31
C ALA A 174 -5.89 0.72 3.69
N GLU A 175 -4.99 0.11 4.47
CA GLU A 175 -4.30 -1.12 4.12
C GLU A 175 -5.26 -2.22 3.65
N LEU A 176 -6.47 -2.32 4.23
CA LEU A 176 -7.53 -3.24 3.79
C LEU A 176 -7.76 -3.16 2.28
N LEU A 177 -7.61 -1.99 1.68
CA LEU A 177 -7.91 -1.78 0.27
C LEU A 177 -6.84 -2.40 -0.65
N ALA A 178 -5.56 -2.29 -0.30
CA ALA A 178 -4.48 -2.49 -1.28
C ALA A 178 -3.41 -3.49 -0.85
N VAL A 179 -3.21 -3.76 0.45
CA VAL A 179 -2.08 -4.61 0.86
C VAL A 179 -2.35 -6.07 0.54
N HIS A 180 -1.29 -6.77 0.14
CA HIS A 180 -1.37 -8.18 -0.24
C HIS A 180 -1.81 -9.10 0.91
N TYR A 181 -1.31 -8.88 2.13
CA TYR A 181 -1.64 -9.75 3.26
C TYR A 181 -3.14 -9.69 3.63
N ALA A 182 -3.84 -8.63 3.21
CA ALA A 182 -5.27 -8.46 3.46
C ALA A 182 -6.14 -9.09 2.36
N ALA A 183 -5.56 -9.65 1.29
CA ALA A 183 -6.30 -10.40 0.28
C ALA A 183 -7.18 -11.53 0.86
N PRO A 184 -6.67 -12.40 1.76
CA PRO A 184 -7.52 -13.42 2.37
C PRO A 184 -8.59 -12.82 3.30
N VAL A 185 -8.37 -11.64 3.90
CA VAL A 185 -9.41 -10.94 4.69
C VAL A 185 -10.51 -10.37 3.80
N ARG A 186 -10.15 -9.76 2.66
CA ARG A 186 -11.13 -9.28 1.67
C ARG A 186 -11.96 -10.41 1.11
N ARG A 187 -11.32 -11.55 0.82
CA ARG A 187 -12.01 -12.77 0.39
C ARG A 187 -13.00 -13.24 1.46
N TYR A 188 -12.56 -13.35 2.71
CA TYR A 188 -13.43 -13.70 3.82
C TYR A 188 -14.66 -12.79 3.92
N LEU A 189 -14.47 -11.47 3.85
CA LEU A 189 -15.59 -10.51 3.90
C LEU A 189 -16.59 -10.74 2.76
N LEU A 190 -16.12 -10.97 1.53
CA LEU A 190 -16.99 -11.24 0.38
C LEU A 190 -17.65 -12.61 0.46
N ASP A 191 -16.99 -13.63 1.02
CA ASP A 191 -17.56 -14.97 1.13
C ASP A 191 -18.59 -15.07 2.29
N ARG A 192 -18.43 -14.23 3.32
CA ARG A 192 -19.27 -14.22 4.53
C ARG A 192 -20.49 -13.30 4.44
N PHE A 193 -20.37 -12.16 3.76
CA PHE A 193 -21.39 -11.11 3.72
C PHE A 193 -21.88 -10.86 2.30
N SER A 194 -23.20 -10.76 2.13
CA SER A 194 -23.82 -10.45 0.85
C SER A 194 -23.72 -8.97 0.46
N ASP A 195 -23.52 -8.08 1.44
CA ASP A 195 -23.26 -6.65 1.22
C ASP A 195 -22.00 -6.25 1.99
N VAL A 196 -21.02 -5.70 1.27
CA VAL A 196 -19.77 -5.16 1.82
C VAL A 196 -19.61 -3.74 1.30
N SER A 197 -19.74 -2.79 2.20
CA SER A 197 -19.72 -1.36 1.94
C SER A 197 -18.52 -0.70 2.61
N LEU A 198 -17.84 0.20 1.91
CA LEU A 198 -16.67 0.95 2.41
C LEU A 198 -16.89 2.45 2.26
N VAL A 199 -16.58 3.20 3.32
CA VAL A 199 -16.56 4.67 3.29
C VAL A 199 -15.13 5.16 3.44
N MET A 200 -14.67 5.94 2.47
CA MET A 200 -13.33 6.52 2.41
C MET A 200 -13.36 8.02 2.71
N PHE A 201 -12.23 8.57 3.15
CA PHE A 201 -12.08 10.00 3.44
C PHE A 201 -11.07 10.65 2.49
N GLU A 202 -11.35 11.87 2.02
CA GLU A 202 -10.36 12.68 1.28
C GLU A 202 -9.31 13.27 2.19
N GLN A 203 -9.70 13.63 3.41
CA GLN A 203 -8.85 14.22 4.43
C GLN A 203 -8.63 13.27 5.60
N ARG A 204 -7.59 13.55 6.39
CA ARG A 204 -7.31 12.79 7.61
C ARG A 204 -8.35 13.11 8.67
N VAL A 205 -9.01 12.08 9.19
CA VAL A 205 -10.06 12.22 10.21
C VAL A 205 -9.59 11.97 11.64
N PHE A 206 -8.37 11.45 11.82
CA PHE A 206 -7.77 11.20 13.14
C PHE A 206 -6.68 12.23 13.44
N PRO A 207 -6.83 13.05 14.51
CA PRO A 207 -5.81 14.03 14.89
C PRO A 207 -4.48 13.36 15.27
N GLY A 208 -3.37 13.82 14.69
CA GLY A 208 -2.03 13.37 15.07
C GLY A 208 -1.63 11.96 14.58
N VAL A 209 -2.43 11.32 13.73
CA VAL A 209 -2.17 9.99 13.16
C VAL A 209 -1.86 10.13 11.66
N GLN A 210 -0.87 9.38 11.16
CA GLN A 210 -0.49 9.42 9.74
C GLN A 210 -1.22 8.36 8.90
N GLU A 211 -1.75 7.34 9.55
CA GLU A 211 -2.48 6.23 8.93
C GLU A 211 -3.84 6.68 8.38
N GLU A 212 -4.05 6.45 7.08
CA GLU A 212 -5.36 6.58 6.43
C GLU A 212 -6.29 5.45 6.89
N VAL A 213 -7.58 5.77 7.06
CA VAL A 213 -8.61 4.82 7.53
C VAL A 213 -9.71 4.65 6.49
N VAL A 214 -10.40 3.52 6.58
CA VAL A 214 -11.64 3.20 5.86
C VAL A 214 -12.67 2.72 6.88
N LEU A 215 -13.93 3.10 6.70
CA LEU A 215 -15.04 2.53 7.46
C LEU A 215 -15.56 1.31 6.71
N LEU A 216 -15.60 0.15 7.36
CA LEU A 216 -16.21 -1.07 6.87
C LEU A 216 -17.62 -1.20 7.42
N LEU A 217 -18.59 -1.46 6.55
CA LEU A 217 -19.96 -1.82 6.87
C LEU A 217 -20.28 -3.12 6.11
N ALA A 218 -20.49 -4.24 6.79
CA ALA A 218 -20.77 -5.52 6.16
C ALA A 218 -21.98 -6.23 6.79
N GLU A 219 -22.90 -6.72 5.97
CA GLU A 219 -24.14 -7.33 6.43
C GLU A 219 -24.66 -8.46 5.53
N GLY A 220 -25.64 -9.19 6.07
CA GLY A 220 -26.26 -10.31 5.39
C GLY A 220 -25.39 -11.56 5.40
N SER A 221 -25.81 -12.57 4.65
CA SER A 221 -25.15 -13.87 4.56
C SER A 221 -25.11 -14.34 3.13
N GLY A 222 -23.94 -14.82 2.70
CA GLY A 222 -23.72 -15.33 1.36
C GLY A 222 -22.51 -14.69 0.70
N THR A 223 -22.19 -15.17 -0.50
CA THR A 223 -21.08 -14.68 -1.31
C THR A 223 -21.47 -13.42 -2.08
N SER A 224 -20.65 -12.38 -2.00
CA SER A 224 -20.72 -11.19 -2.84
C SER A 224 -19.60 -11.17 -3.87
N ASP A 225 -19.93 -10.77 -5.10
CA ASP A 225 -18.99 -10.54 -6.19
C ASP A 225 -18.55 -9.07 -6.29
N SER A 226 -19.02 -8.24 -5.36
CA SER A 226 -18.92 -6.79 -5.46
C SER A 226 -18.86 -6.10 -4.10
N ILE A 227 -18.29 -4.90 -4.08
CA ILE A 227 -18.34 -3.99 -2.94
C ILE A 227 -19.10 -2.72 -3.30
N LEU A 228 -19.60 -2.04 -2.30
CA LEU A 228 -20.16 -0.70 -2.40
C LEU A 228 -19.12 0.29 -1.88
N LEU A 229 -18.77 1.31 -2.67
CA LEU A 229 -17.82 2.35 -2.26
C LEU A 229 -18.51 3.70 -2.16
N SER A 230 -18.20 4.45 -1.11
CA SER A 230 -18.49 5.88 -1.04
C SER A 230 -17.30 6.65 -0.47
N GLN A 231 -17.27 7.94 -0.76
CA GLN A 231 -16.19 8.84 -0.37
C GLN A 231 -16.77 10.15 0.17
N VAL A 232 -16.25 10.59 1.31
CA VAL A 232 -16.59 11.86 1.94
C VAL A 232 -15.33 12.69 2.16
N VAL A 233 -15.46 14.01 2.31
CA VAL A 233 -14.30 14.88 2.52
C VAL A 233 -13.63 14.58 3.86
N ASP A 234 -14.42 14.58 4.93
CA ASP A 234 -13.99 14.35 6.32
C ASP A 234 -15.11 13.69 7.14
N ALA A 235 -14.97 13.66 8.47
CA ALA A 235 -15.96 13.07 9.37
C ALA A 235 -17.32 13.81 9.37
N SER A 236 -17.39 15.08 8.97
CA SER A 236 -18.64 15.84 8.91
C SER A 236 -19.54 15.37 7.77
N GLY A 237 -18.96 14.94 6.65
CA GLY A 237 -19.69 14.43 5.49
C GLY A 237 -20.43 13.10 5.74
N LEU A 238 -20.15 12.41 6.85
CA LEU A 238 -20.85 11.18 7.22
C LEU A 238 -22.33 11.41 7.56
N ALA A 239 -22.68 12.59 8.07
CA ALA A 239 -24.06 12.89 8.48
C ALA A 239 -25.04 12.94 7.29
N GLU A 240 -24.54 13.28 6.10
CA GLU A 240 -25.33 13.42 4.87
C GLU A 240 -25.22 12.21 3.94
N LEU A 241 -24.50 11.16 4.38
CA LEU A 241 -24.16 10.03 3.52
C LEU A 241 -25.38 9.12 3.28
N ALA A 242 -26.05 9.34 2.15
CA ALA A 242 -27.17 8.51 1.70
C ALA A 242 -26.72 7.21 1.03
N ARG A 243 -27.59 6.18 1.03
CA ARG A 243 -27.31 4.89 0.34
C ARG A 243 -27.09 5.08 -1.18
N SER A 244 -27.68 6.11 -1.79
CA SER A 244 -27.46 6.47 -3.20
C SER A 244 -26.06 6.98 -3.49
N ALA A 245 -25.30 7.40 -2.48
CA ALA A 245 -23.91 7.84 -2.64
C ALA A 245 -22.92 6.66 -2.77
N PHE A 246 -23.40 5.42 -2.65
CA PHE A 246 -22.58 4.23 -2.81
C PHE A 246 -22.58 3.75 -4.25
N THR A 247 -21.39 3.55 -4.80
CA THR A 247 -21.19 3.00 -6.14
C THR A 247 -20.85 1.52 -6.04
N LYS A 248 -21.58 0.67 -6.77
CA LYS A 248 -21.30 -0.76 -6.86
C LYS A 248 -20.04 -1.03 -7.70
N ARG A 249 -19.19 -1.92 -7.20
CA ARG A 249 -17.90 -2.27 -7.80
C ARG A 249 -17.78 -3.79 -7.85
N PRO A 250 -17.87 -4.39 -9.03
CA PRO A 250 -17.48 -5.80 -9.21
C PRO A 250 -16.04 -5.97 -8.74
N VAL A 251 -15.75 -7.07 -8.05
CA VAL A 251 -14.39 -7.43 -7.67
C VAL A 251 -14.02 -8.74 -8.35
N SER A 252 -13.01 -8.69 -9.21
CA SER A 252 -12.49 -9.85 -9.94
C SER A 252 -11.07 -10.20 -9.47
N GLY A 253 -10.76 -11.51 -9.42
CA GLY A 253 -9.41 -12.02 -9.17
C GLY A 253 -8.84 -11.70 -7.78
N ASP A 254 -7.51 -11.52 -7.68
CA ASP A 254 -6.76 -11.26 -6.44
C ASP A 254 -6.97 -9.83 -5.91
N LEU A 255 -8.22 -9.63 -5.47
CA LEU A 255 -8.90 -8.51 -4.84
C LEU A 255 -7.93 -7.47 -4.28
N ARG A 256 -7.77 -6.33 -4.95
CA ARG A 256 -7.45 -5.04 -4.30
C ARG A 256 -8.68 -4.17 -4.49
N TRP A 257 -9.18 -3.61 -3.40
CA TRP A 257 -10.25 -2.61 -3.40
C TRP A 257 -9.70 -1.18 -3.57
N GLY A 258 -8.38 -1.01 -3.47
CA GLY A 258 -7.68 0.27 -3.50
C GLY A 258 -7.13 0.63 -4.86
N GLY A 259 -8.01 0.98 -5.79
CA GLY A 259 -7.73 1.82 -6.95
C GLY A 259 -8.81 2.90 -6.99
N ALA A 260 -8.48 4.14 -7.34
CA ALA A 260 -9.55 5.11 -7.55
C ALA A 260 -10.42 4.59 -8.70
N PRO A 261 -11.76 4.70 -8.59
CA PRO A 261 -12.66 4.05 -9.53
C PRO A 261 -12.39 4.57 -10.94
N LEU A 262 -12.25 3.62 -11.86
CA LEU A 262 -12.51 3.88 -13.27
C LEU A 262 -14.01 3.99 -13.47
N GLU A 263 -14.42 4.91 -14.33
CA GLU A 263 -15.75 4.89 -14.91
C GLU A 263 -15.95 3.56 -15.66
N ALA A 264 -17.19 3.07 -15.77
CA ALA A 264 -17.47 1.74 -16.32
C ALA A 264 -16.83 1.52 -17.69
N ASP A 265 -16.88 2.54 -18.55
CA ASP A 265 -16.28 2.51 -19.90
C ASP A 265 -14.75 2.40 -19.85
N ALA A 266 -14.10 3.07 -18.90
CA ALA A 266 -12.66 3.00 -18.72
C ALA A 266 -12.20 1.65 -18.14
N ASP A 267 -13.01 1.01 -17.30
CA ASP A 267 -12.72 -0.32 -16.76
C ASP A 267 -12.80 -1.39 -17.86
N ALA A 268 -13.85 -1.34 -18.69
CA ALA A 268 -13.99 -2.20 -19.86
C ALA A 268 -12.85 -1.99 -20.87
N ALA A 269 -12.49 -0.73 -21.15
CA ALA A 269 -11.39 -0.38 -22.02
C ALA A 269 -10.04 -0.91 -21.51
N TYR A 270 -9.76 -0.77 -20.20
CA TYR A 270 -8.55 -1.28 -19.58
C TYR A 270 -8.49 -2.81 -19.63
N ALA A 271 -9.60 -3.50 -19.35
CA ALA A 271 -9.69 -4.95 -19.43
C ALA A 271 -9.42 -5.46 -20.85
N GLN A 272 -10.05 -4.88 -21.86
CA GLN A 272 -9.80 -5.20 -23.27
C GLN A 272 -8.33 -4.97 -23.65
N GLY A 273 -7.75 -3.85 -23.21
CA GLY A 273 -6.34 -3.57 -23.45
C GLY A 273 -5.41 -4.61 -22.81
N CYS A 274 -5.71 -5.07 -21.59
CA CYS A 274 -4.93 -6.11 -20.91
C CYS A 274 -5.03 -7.46 -21.62
N GLU A 275 -6.22 -7.83 -22.11
CA GLU A 275 -6.43 -9.05 -22.90
C GLU A 275 -5.60 -9.03 -24.19
N LEU A 276 -5.62 -7.92 -24.92
CA LEU A 276 -4.84 -7.76 -26.15
C LEU A 276 -3.33 -7.64 -25.90
N ALA A 277 -2.92 -7.09 -24.75
CA ALA A 277 -1.52 -7.08 -24.35
C ALA A 277 -1.03 -8.52 -24.15
N GLY A 278 -1.86 -9.39 -23.56
CA GLY A 278 -1.66 -10.84 -23.52
C GLY A 278 -0.66 -11.35 -22.48
N GLU A 279 0.18 -10.48 -21.90
CA GLU A 279 1.15 -10.84 -20.87
C GLU A 279 1.30 -9.73 -19.82
N THR A 280 2.04 -10.06 -18.76
CA THR A 280 2.38 -9.14 -17.66
C THR A 280 3.89 -9.02 -17.50
N LEU A 281 4.36 -8.03 -16.75
CA LEU A 281 5.78 -7.91 -16.40
C LEU A 281 6.33 -9.18 -15.71
N GLY A 282 5.52 -9.90 -14.94
CA GLY A 282 5.89 -11.16 -14.30
C GLY A 282 6.24 -12.28 -15.30
N ASP A 283 5.53 -12.31 -16.43
CA ASP A 283 5.80 -13.23 -17.54
C ASP A 283 7.11 -12.90 -18.26
N TRP A 284 7.52 -11.62 -18.21
CA TRP A 284 8.80 -11.16 -18.74
C TRP A 284 9.98 -11.39 -17.79
N GLY A 285 9.79 -11.15 -16.50
CA GLY A 285 10.83 -11.27 -15.50
C GLY A 285 10.38 -10.96 -14.09
N ARG A 286 11.32 -11.11 -13.15
CA ARG A 286 11.06 -10.87 -11.73
C ARG A 286 11.62 -9.52 -11.30
N ALA A 287 10.76 -8.68 -10.71
CA ALA A 287 11.18 -7.45 -10.04
C ALA A 287 11.73 -7.74 -8.63
N PHE A 288 12.74 -6.98 -8.21
CA PHE A 288 13.35 -7.09 -6.88
C PHE A 288 13.92 -5.74 -6.40
N LEU A 289 14.05 -5.60 -5.08
CA LEU A 289 14.61 -4.41 -4.45
C LEU A 289 16.11 -4.31 -4.65
N GLY A 290 16.61 -3.08 -4.84
CA GLY A 290 18.03 -2.77 -4.79
C GLY A 290 18.66 -2.91 -3.39
N GLY A 291 19.98 -2.77 -3.33
CA GLY A 291 20.73 -2.83 -2.07
C GLY A 291 20.30 -1.74 -1.08
N VAL A 292 20.27 -2.08 0.21
CA VAL A 292 19.94 -1.13 1.29
C VAL A 292 21.23 -0.70 1.99
N SER A 293 21.72 0.50 1.66
CA SER A 293 22.98 1.00 2.21
C SER A 293 22.87 1.38 3.69
N GLY A 294 21.75 2.02 4.08
CA GLY A 294 21.57 2.66 5.39
C GLY A 294 22.13 4.08 5.50
N ALA A 295 22.95 4.50 4.54
CA ALA A 295 23.59 5.82 4.52
C ALA A 295 24.01 6.19 3.09
N ASN A 296 23.05 6.51 2.22
CA ASN A 296 23.35 6.81 0.80
C ASN A 296 24.37 7.94 0.64
N HIS A 297 24.40 8.94 1.52
CA HIS A 297 25.39 10.02 1.46
C HIS A 297 26.84 9.57 1.69
N PHE A 298 27.05 8.43 2.35
CA PHE A 298 28.38 7.85 2.60
C PHE A 298 28.73 6.78 1.57
N PHE A 299 27.75 5.95 1.18
CA PHE A 299 28.03 4.84 0.28
C PHE A 299 27.93 5.21 -1.20
N ALA A 300 27.06 6.14 -1.59
CA ALA A 300 26.87 6.51 -2.99
C ALA A 300 27.70 7.76 -3.32
N LEU A 301 28.65 7.58 -4.25
CA LEU A 301 29.71 8.53 -4.57
C LEU A 301 29.66 8.96 -6.04
N ASP A 302 30.19 10.14 -6.33
CA ASP A 302 30.54 10.60 -7.69
C ASP A 302 32.06 10.67 -7.87
N SER A 303 32.54 10.98 -9.07
CA SER A 303 33.99 11.06 -9.34
C SER A 303 34.73 12.15 -8.57
N THR A 304 34.03 13.16 -8.05
CA THR A 304 34.63 14.20 -7.20
C THR A 304 34.92 13.62 -5.82
N ASP A 305 33.97 12.88 -5.25
CA ASP A 305 34.17 12.18 -3.98
C ASP A 305 35.34 11.18 -4.06
N LEU A 306 35.45 10.42 -5.18
CA LEU A 306 36.53 9.43 -5.34
C LEU A 306 37.90 10.11 -5.32
N LYS A 307 38.05 11.23 -6.04
CA LYS A 307 39.29 12.02 -6.05
C LYS A 307 39.60 12.61 -4.68
N GLN A 308 38.59 13.17 -4.01
CA GLN A 308 38.74 13.77 -2.69
C GLN A 308 39.24 12.77 -1.64
N HIS A 309 38.79 11.51 -1.74
CA HIS A 309 39.12 10.46 -0.77
C HIS A 309 40.22 9.50 -1.26
N GLY A 310 40.80 9.73 -2.45
CA GLY A 310 41.83 8.87 -3.03
C GLY A 310 41.35 7.42 -3.28
N LEU A 311 40.06 7.22 -3.54
CA LEU A 311 39.47 5.90 -3.72
C LEU A 311 39.69 5.38 -5.15
N GLY A 312 40.17 4.14 -5.25
CA GLY A 312 40.43 3.45 -6.51
C GLY A 312 39.27 2.61 -7.02
N ASN A 313 39.44 1.98 -8.18
CA ASN A 313 38.42 1.10 -8.79
C ASN A 313 38.17 -0.16 -7.95
N GLU A 314 39.14 -0.58 -7.15
CA GLU A 314 39.07 -1.69 -6.20
C GLU A 314 38.19 -1.39 -4.97
N ASP A 315 37.96 -0.10 -4.69
CA ASP A 315 37.20 0.36 -3.54
C ASP A 315 35.71 0.56 -3.83
N VAL A 316 35.33 0.54 -5.11
CA VAL A 316 34.00 0.92 -5.57
C VAL A 316 33.44 -0.03 -6.63
N VAL A 317 32.12 0.00 -6.79
CA VAL A 317 31.43 -0.64 -7.91
C VAL A 317 30.53 0.38 -8.61
N ARG A 318 30.24 0.16 -9.91
CA ARG A 318 29.35 1.04 -10.67
C ARG A 318 27.92 0.97 -10.15
N LEU A 319 27.32 2.14 -9.96
CA LEU A 319 26.01 2.33 -9.37
C LEU A 319 25.08 3.09 -10.33
N ALA A 320 23.85 2.62 -10.48
CA ALA A 320 22.78 3.37 -11.11
C ALA A 320 22.47 4.64 -10.28
N PRO A 321 22.32 5.82 -10.91
CA PRO A 321 22.13 7.07 -10.19
C PRO A 321 21.01 6.99 -9.15
N THR A 322 21.31 7.41 -7.92
CA THR A 322 20.35 7.31 -6.79
C THR A 322 19.17 8.26 -6.93
N ALA A 323 19.34 9.40 -7.59
CA ALA A 323 18.25 10.31 -7.90
C ALA A 323 17.62 9.95 -9.26
N THR A 324 16.33 9.66 -9.24
CA THR A 324 15.54 9.23 -10.41
C THR A 324 15.59 10.22 -11.58
N ARG A 325 15.81 11.52 -11.31
CA ARG A 325 16.02 12.55 -12.35
C ARG A 325 17.20 12.25 -13.29
N HIS A 326 18.18 11.48 -12.83
CA HIS A 326 19.35 11.06 -13.61
C HIS A 326 19.13 9.72 -14.33
N VAL A 327 17.99 9.07 -14.11
CA VAL A 327 17.57 7.84 -14.80
C VAL A 327 16.55 8.23 -15.87
N ARG A 328 17.04 8.76 -17.00
CA ARG A 328 16.24 9.23 -18.14
C ARG A 328 16.59 8.50 -19.44
N GLY A 329 15.66 8.54 -20.38
CA GLY A 329 15.75 7.88 -21.68
C GLY A 329 15.35 6.40 -21.59
N VAL A 330 15.61 5.66 -22.67
CA VAL A 330 15.24 4.23 -22.77
C VAL A 330 16.33 3.28 -22.24
N ALA A 331 17.55 3.79 -22.05
CA ALA A 331 18.69 2.98 -21.63
C ALA A 331 19.69 3.76 -20.77
N LEU A 332 20.27 3.12 -19.77
CA LEU A 332 21.35 3.64 -18.94
C LEU A 332 22.69 3.17 -19.51
N THR A 333 23.23 3.95 -20.45
CA THR A 333 24.50 3.69 -21.14
C THR A 333 25.70 4.29 -20.40
N ALA A 334 26.93 3.90 -20.76
CA ALA A 334 28.16 4.49 -20.22
C ALA A 334 28.18 6.02 -20.37
N ALA A 335 27.76 6.53 -21.53
CA ALA A 335 27.69 7.96 -21.80
C ALA A 335 26.72 8.70 -20.85
N ARG A 336 25.59 8.08 -20.52
CA ARG A 336 24.60 8.63 -19.57
C ARG A 336 25.08 8.59 -18.14
N LEU A 337 25.72 7.50 -17.73
CA LEU A 337 26.32 7.44 -16.41
C LEU A 337 27.40 8.51 -16.25
N ALA A 338 28.26 8.69 -17.26
CA ALA A 338 29.27 9.74 -17.24
C ALA A 338 28.66 11.15 -17.22
N ALA A 339 27.56 11.38 -17.95
CA ALA A 339 26.83 12.65 -17.90
C ALA A 339 26.17 12.89 -16.54
N ALA A 340 25.58 11.86 -15.92
CA ALA A 340 25.01 11.94 -14.58
C ALA A 340 26.10 12.25 -13.54
N ASP A 341 27.25 11.60 -13.61
CA ASP A 341 28.39 11.83 -12.73
C ASP A 341 28.92 13.27 -12.83
N ARG A 342 29.11 13.79 -14.05
CA ARG A 342 29.48 15.20 -14.28
C ARG A 342 28.46 16.20 -13.72
N ALA A 343 27.20 15.79 -13.61
CA ALA A 343 26.13 16.60 -13.01
C ALA A 343 25.98 16.38 -11.49
N GLY A 344 26.96 15.76 -10.83
CA GLY A 344 26.95 15.46 -9.38
C GLY A 344 26.05 14.27 -8.99
N GLY A 345 25.64 13.47 -9.98
CA GLY A 345 24.89 12.24 -9.74
C GLY A 345 25.80 11.16 -9.15
N LYS A 346 25.35 10.51 -8.08
CA LYS A 346 26.11 9.43 -7.44
C LYS A 346 26.08 8.17 -8.32
N THR A 347 27.17 7.87 -9.02
CA THR A 347 27.29 6.74 -9.97
C THR A 347 28.29 5.65 -9.56
N TRP A 348 28.82 5.77 -8.34
CA TRP A 348 29.72 4.82 -7.71
C TRP A 348 29.15 4.41 -6.35
N LEU A 349 29.41 3.18 -5.94
CA LEU A 349 29.10 2.69 -4.61
C LEU A 349 30.41 2.28 -3.93
N PHE A 350 30.73 2.90 -2.79
CA PHE A 350 31.80 2.44 -1.92
C PHE A 350 31.50 1.03 -1.42
N ARG A 351 32.28 0.07 -1.90
CA ARG A 351 32.13 -1.36 -1.62
C ARG A 351 33.45 -2.08 -1.96
N PRO A 352 34.50 -1.86 -1.16
CA PRO A 352 35.82 -2.40 -1.46
C PRO A 352 35.81 -3.93 -1.60
N GLY A 353 36.55 -4.41 -2.60
CA GLY A 353 36.79 -5.84 -2.80
C GLY A 353 37.90 -6.35 -1.89
N GLY A 354 37.74 -7.55 -1.33
CA GLY A 354 38.78 -8.20 -0.53
C GLY A 354 39.14 -7.42 0.74
N LYS A 355 40.45 -7.29 1.03
CA LYS A 355 40.97 -6.55 2.18
C LYS A 355 41.16 -5.07 1.80
N PRO A 356 40.49 -4.11 2.47
CA PRO A 356 40.57 -2.70 2.12
C PRO A 356 42.02 -2.14 2.14
N GLY A 357 42.36 -1.37 1.11
CA GLY A 357 43.62 -0.63 1.00
C GLY A 357 43.73 0.51 2.03
N THR A 358 44.75 1.36 1.90
CA THR A 358 44.93 2.49 2.83
C THR A 358 43.81 3.52 2.69
N ALA A 359 43.52 3.99 1.48
CA ALA A 359 42.46 4.97 1.23
C ALA A 359 41.07 4.50 1.69
N ALA A 360 40.69 3.25 1.37
CA ALA A 360 39.44 2.68 1.87
C ALA A 360 39.39 2.54 3.39
N ARG A 361 40.51 2.20 4.07
CA ARG A 361 40.55 2.17 5.55
C ARG A 361 40.38 3.56 6.16
N ASP A 362 40.96 4.58 5.54
CA ASP A 362 40.78 5.97 5.97
C ASP A 362 39.32 6.42 5.80
N TYR A 363 38.69 6.02 4.70
CA TYR A 363 37.28 6.29 4.42
C TYR A 363 36.33 5.52 5.37
N ILE A 364 36.63 4.26 5.70
CA ILE A 364 35.92 3.50 6.74
C ILE A 364 36.04 4.21 8.09
N SER A 365 37.25 4.63 8.47
CA SER A 365 37.50 5.35 9.71
C SER A 365 36.73 6.68 9.77
N LEU A 366 36.55 7.37 8.64
CA LEU A 366 35.67 8.54 8.54
C LEU A 366 34.22 8.20 8.85
N GLY A 367 33.69 7.10 8.30
CA GLY A 367 32.35 6.61 8.62
C GLY A 367 32.18 6.21 10.09
N GLU A 368 33.25 5.77 10.74
CA GLU A 368 33.27 5.51 12.18
C GLU A 368 33.17 6.80 12.99
N ARG A 369 34.04 7.77 12.72
CA ARG A 369 34.05 9.08 13.40
C ARG A 369 32.74 9.86 13.22
N THR A 370 32.09 9.72 12.06
CA THR A 370 30.81 10.39 11.73
C THR A 370 29.58 9.59 12.14
N GLY A 371 29.75 8.42 12.77
CA GLY A 371 28.65 7.62 13.30
C GLY A 371 27.84 6.83 12.27
N VAL A 372 28.29 6.73 11.01
CA VAL A 372 27.63 5.92 9.96
C VAL A 372 27.51 4.46 10.39
N HIS A 373 28.56 3.88 10.97
CA HIS A 373 28.60 2.51 11.49
C HIS A 373 27.49 2.20 12.52
N ARG A 374 27.01 3.20 13.26
CA ARG A 374 25.98 3.04 14.30
C ARG A 374 24.56 2.98 13.76
N ARG A 375 24.35 3.38 12.49
CA ARG A 375 23.03 3.33 11.87
C ARG A 375 22.54 1.90 11.79
N TYR A 376 21.23 1.71 11.97
CA TYR A 376 20.61 0.38 12.09
C TYR A 376 21.12 -0.63 11.05
N LYS A 377 21.07 -0.29 9.75
CA LYS A 377 21.49 -1.18 8.66
C LYS A 377 23.00 -1.44 8.57
N CYS A 378 23.82 -0.53 9.10
CA CYS A 378 25.27 -0.70 9.17
C CYS A 378 25.64 -1.57 10.39
N ARG A 379 25.01 -1.32 11.54
CA ARG A 379 25.26 -2.04 12.80
C ARG A 379 24.95 -3.54 12.73
N VAL A 380 23.92 -3.93 11.97
CA VAL A 380 23.49 -5.34 11.85
C VAL A 380 24.21 -6.10 10.73
N ARG A 381 25.32 -5.57 10.22
CA ARG A 381 26.05 -6.10 9.07
C ARG A 381 27.52 -6.27 9.45
N GLU A 382 28.11 -7.37 9.00
CA GLU A 382 29.52 -7.67 9.22
C GLU A 382 30.24 -7.98 7.89
N PRO A 383 31.26 -7.19 7.50
CA PRO A 383 31.65 -5.90 8.10
C PRO A 383 30.62 -4.79 7.79
N TRP A 384 30.55 -3.76 8.65
CA TRP A 384 29.48 -2.75 8.60
C TRP A 384 29.43 -1.95 7.29
N TRP A 385 30.57 -1.83 6.59
CA TRP A 385 30.70 -1.12 5.32
C TRP A 385 30.30 -1.95 4.09
N GLN A 386 30.09 -3.27 4.21
CA GLN A 386 29.87 -4.13 3.04
C GLN A 386 28.41 -4.21 2.63
N VAL A 387 27.92 -3.20 1.90
CA VAL A 387 26.53 -3.15 1.44
C VAL A 387 26.14 -4.44 0.69
N PRO A 388 25.12 -5.19 1.18
CA PRO A 388 24.59 -6.35 0.49
C PRO A 388 23.94 -5.88 -0.80
N LEU A 389 24.38 -6.46 -1.92
CA LEU A 389 23.86 -6.16 -3.23
C LEU A 389 23.07 -7.35 -3.76
N PRO A 390 21.87 -7.13 -4.32
CA PRO A 390 21.17 -8.17 -5.05
C PRO A 390 21.87 -8.45 -6.38
N ARG A 391 21.31 -9.38 -7.17
CA ARG A 391 21.74 -9.59 -8.56
C ARG A 391 21.58 -8.30 -9.37
N VAL A 392 22.34 -8.18 -10.45
CA VAL A 392 22.21 -7.08 -11.40
C VAL A 392 21.03 -7.34 -12.34
N GLY A 393 20.05 -6.42 -12.31
CA GLY A 393 18.88 -6.46 -13.18
C GLY A 393 19.24 -6.14 -14.64
N HIS A 394 18.48 -6.72 -15.58
CA HIS A 394 18.55 -6.37 -17.00
C HIS A 394 17.88 -5.03 -17.28
N LEU A 395 16.85 -4.70 -16.50
CA LEU A 395 16.16 -3.41 -16.52
C LEU A 395 16.14 -2.80 -15.12
N LEU A 396 15.93 -1.49 -15.06
CA LEU A 396 15.72 -0.73 -13.83
C LEU A 396 14.37 -0.01 -13.91
N LEU A 397 13.57 -0.10 -12.86
CA LEU A 397 12.28 0.56 -12.71
C LEU A 397 12.33 1.57 -11.57
N THR A 398 11.86 2.79 -11.79
CA THR A 398 11.82 3.82 -10.76
C THR A 398 10.76 3.52 -9.70
N TYR A 399 11.15 3.53 -8.42
CA TYR A 399 10.27 3.10 -7.33
C TYR A 399 9.27 4.16 -6.90
N LEU A 400 9.66 5.44 -6.87
CA LEU A 400 8.86 6.57 -6.39
C LEU A 400 8.84 7.68 -7.44
N ASN A 401 7.64 8.08 -7.85
CA ASN A 401 7.45 8.85 -9.07
C ASN A 401 6.46 10.01 -8.84
N ALA A 402 6.87 11.24 -9.11
CA ALA A 402 5.95 12.38 -9.11
C ALA A 402 5.04 12.37 -10.34
N ASP A 403 5.62 12.14 -11.51
CA ASP A 403 4.90 12.13 -12.77
C ASP A 403 4.49 10.73 -13.22
N ALA A 404 5.47 9.91 -13.62
CA ALA A 404 5.23 8.56 -14.11
C ALA A 404 6.44 7.65 -13.82
N PRO A 405 6.21 6.34 -13.59
CA PRO A 405 7.25 5.34 -13.56
C PRO A 405 8.04 5.26 -14.86
N ARG A 406 9.33 4.90 -14.75
CA ARG A 406 10.24 4.76 -15.88
C ARG A 406 10.89 3.39 -15.81
N LEU A 407 10.80 2.65 -16.92
CA LEU A 407 11.53 1.42 -17.13
C LEU A 407 12.67 1.69 -18.11
N VAL A 408 13.91 1.42 -17.70
CA VAL A 408 15.10 1.67 -18.52
C VAL A 408 15.95 0.42 -18.65
N GLU A 409 16.59 0.26 -19.80
CA GLU A 409 17.60 -0.79 -19.99
C GLU A 409 18.82 -0.52 -19.09
N ASN A 410 19.26 -1.53 -18.34
CA ASN A 410 20.52 -1.49 -17.62
C ASN A 410 21.67 -1.93 -18.53
N ALA A 411 21.95 -1.15 -19.57
CA ALA A 411 22.89 -1.52 -20.63
C ALA A 411 24.31 -1.79 -20.08
N GLU A 412 24.72 -1.02 -19.06
CA GLU A 412 26.02 -1.16 -18.40
C GLU A 412 26.04 -2.18 -17.26
N ARG A 413 24.91 -2.88 -17.01
CA ARG A 413 24.79 -3.91 -15.97
C ARG A 413 25.30 -3.40 -14.61
N VAL A 414 24.96 -2.16 -14.26
CA VAL A 414 25.38 -1.55 -12.99
C VAL A 414 24.50 -2.00 -11.82
N THR A 415 25.05 -1.97 -10.60
CA THR A 415 24.24 -2.24 -9.40
C THR A 415 23.29 -1.08 -9.11
N HIS A 416 22.33 -1.28 -8.23
CA HIS A 416 21.38 -0.26 -7.82
C HIS A 416 21.03 -0.38 -6.33
N LEU A 417 20.70 0.75 -5.72
CA LEU A 417 20.17 0.81 -4.36
C LEU A 417 18.64 0.76 -4.40
N ASN A 418 18.03 0.59 -3.23
CA ASN A 418 16.58 0.45 -3.03
C ASN A 418 15.72 1.66 -3.46
N GLY A 419 16.31 2.71 -4.02
CA GLY A 419 15.61 3.78 -4.75
C GLY A 419 15.21 3.38 -6.18
N LEU A 420 15.63 2.21 -6.64
CA LEU A 420 15.23 1.60 -7.91
C LEU A 420 14.90 0.13 -7.66
N HIS A 421 14.04 -0.42 -8.51
CA HIS A 421 13.80 -1.86 -8.61
C HIS A 421 14.59 -2.43 -9.78
N GLY A 422 15.25 -3.56 -9.56
CA GLY A 422 15.86 -4.34 -10.63
C GLY A 422 14.84 -5.29 -11.23
N ILE A 423 14.94 -5.56 -12.54
CA ILE A 423 14.15 -6.60 -13.20
C ILE A 423 15.09 -7.64 -13.80
N GLU A 424 14.96 -8.87 -13.33
CA GLU A 424 15.63 -10.02 -13.90
C GLU A 424 14.71 -10.71 -14.93
N LEU A 425 14.92 -10.40 -16.21
CA LEU A 425 14.27 -11.08 -17.33
C LEU A 425 14.60 -12.58 -17.38
N HIS A 426 13.58 -13.38 -17.71
CA HIS A 426 13.70 -14.83 -17.89
C HIS A 426 14.59 -15.19 -19.09
N HIS A 427 15.21 -16.38 -19.08
CA HIS A 427 16.26 -16.79 -20.02
C HIS A 427 15.94 -16.50 -21.51
N GLY A 428 14.76 -16.89 -21.99
CA GLY A 428 14.34 -16.70 -23.39
C GLY A 428 13.90 -15.27 -23.77
N ARG A 429 13.88 -14.35 -22.80
CA ARG A 429 13.30 -13.01 -22.94
C ARG A 429 14.31 -11.88 -22.77
N LYS A 430 15.54 -12.20 -22.35
CA LYS A 430 16.58 -11.21 -22.02
C LYS A 430 16.87 -10.25 -23.16
N THR A 431 17.19 -10.77 -24.35
CA THR A 431 17.65 -9.92 -25.46
C THR A 431 16.55 -9.00 -25.96
N LEU A 432 15.38 -9.55 -26.29
CA LEU A 432 14.26 -8.76 -26.80
C LEU A 432 13.69 -7.84 -25.71
N GLY A 433 13.57 -8.35 -24.48
CA GLY A 433 13.00 -7.60 -23.37
C GLY A 433 13.88 -6.43 -22.94
N SER A 434 15.20 -6.60 -22.86
CA SER A 434 16.13 -5.50 -22.58
C SER A 434 16.03 -4.39 -23.63
N GLU A 435 15.85 -4.79 -24.89
CA GLU A 435 15.81 -3.88 -26.02
C GLU A 435 14.48 -3.13 -26.16
N LEU A 436 13.35 -3.83 -26.01
CA LEU A 436 12.04 -3.32 -26.39
C LEU A 436 11.14 -2.96 -25.21
N LEU A 437 11.27 -3.59 -24.03
CA LEU A 437 10.41 -3.21 -22.90
C LEU A 437 10.55 -1.73 -22.51
N PRO A 438 11.75 -1.12 -22.46
CA PRO A 438 11.88 0.32 -22.25
C PRO A 438 11.25 1.19 -23.35
N VAL A 439 11.05 0.64 -24.55
CA VAL A 439 10.42 1.31 -25.68
C VAL A 439 8.90 1.26 -25.59
N VAL A 440 8.34 0.11 -25.21
CA VAL A 440 6.89 -0.08 -25.12
C VAL A 440 6.30 0.30 -23.77
N PHE A 441 7.09 0.32 -22.70
CA PHE A 441 6.61 0.64 -21.35
C PHE A 441 5.90 2.00 -21.20
N PRO A 442 6.35 3.11 -21.84
CA PRO A 442 5.67 4.38 -21.72
C PRO A 442 4.43 4.44 -22.63
N ASN A 443 3.43 3.59 -22.37
CA ASN A 443 2.11 3.61 -23.01
C ASN A 443 1.00 3.81 -21.96
N SER A 444 -0.17 4.27 -22.37
CA SER A 444 -1.27 4.60 -21.47
C SER A 444 -1.86 3.40 -20.74
N LEU A 445 -1.88 2.21 -21.34
CA LEU A 445 -2.36 0.98 -20.70
C LEU A 445 -1.45 0.57 -19.52
N THR A 446 -0.15 0.42 -19.75
CA THR A 446 0.82 0.05 -18.72
C THR A 446 0.90 1.13 -17.63
N LEU A 447 0.85 2.40 -18.01
CA LEU A 447 0.91 3.52 -17.05
C LEU A 447 -0.40 3.70 -16.27
N LEU A 448 -1.57 3.39 -16.84
CA LEU A 448 -2.81 3.27 -16.08
C LEU A 448 -2.69 2.12 -15.07
N GLY A 449 -2.17 0.96 -15.49
CA GLY A 449 -1.87 -0.15 -14.60
C GLY A 449 -0.98 0.26 -13.42
N CYS A 450 0.01 1.13 -13.65
CA CYS A 450 0.85 1.68 -12.59
C CYS A 450 0.05 2.53 -11.57
N GLU A 451 -0.89 3.37 -12.00
CA GLU A 451 -1.74 4.15 -11.10
C GLU A 451 -2.72 3.26 -10.32
N LEU A 452 -3.21 2.18 -10.94
CA LEU A 452 -4.14 1.24 -10.30
C LEU A 452 -3.47 0.38 -9.21
N ILE A 453 -2.22 -0.05 -9.42
CA ILE A 453 -1.51 -0.90 -8.45
C ILE A 453 -0.65 -0.09 -7.47
N GLY A 454 -0.25 1.12 -7.86
CA GLY A 454 0.70 1.94 -7.12
C GLY A 454 0.07 2.59 -5.89
N ARG A 455 0.91 2.84 -4.89
CA ARG A 455 0.49 3.48 -3.64
C ARG A 455 0.74 4.98 -3.73
N ALA A 456 -0.29 5.78 -3.47
CA ALA A 456 -0.13 7.22 -3.31
C ALA A 456 0.55 7.53 -1.96
N TYR A 457 1.51 8.44 -1.96
CA TYR A 457 2.15 9.01 -0.78
C TYR A 457 1.94 10.53 -0.78
N GLY A 458 2.03 11.16 0.39
CA GLY A 458 1.99 12.62 0.53
C GLY A 458 2.97 13.32 -0.43
N GLY A 459 2.59 14.50 -0.92
CA GLY A 459 3.31 15.17 -2.01
C GLY A 459 2.94 14.65 -3.41
N GLY A 460 1.92 13.80 -3.51
CA GLY A 460 1.41 13.29 -4.78
C GLY A 460 2.33 12.27 -5.42
N LEU A 461 3.15 11.55 -4.64
CA LEU A 461 4.12 10.60 -5.17
C LEU A 461 3.47 9.21 -5.36
N LEU A 462 3.74 8.57 -6.49
CA LEU A 462 3.34 7.19 -6.77
C LEU A 462 4.49 6.25 -6.45
N LYS A 463 4.28 5.36 -5.48
CA LYS A 463 5.22 4.30 -5.14
C LYS A 463 4.78 2.96 -5.72
N LEU A 464 5.69 2.29 -6.41
CA LEU A 464 5.51 0.93 -6.89
C LEU A 464 6.28 -0.05 -5.98
N GLU A 465 5.66 -1.18 -5.63
CA GLU A 465 6.31 -2.27 -4.90
C GLU A 465 6.67 -3.42 -5.86
N PRO A 466 7.81 -4.13 -5.67
CA PRO A 466 8.24 -5.18 -6.60
C PRO A 466 7.22 -6.33 -6.79
N GLY A 467 6.47 -6.67 -5.75
CA GLY A 467 5.43 -7.71 -5.85
C GLY A 467 4.25 -7.27 -6.73
N ASP A 468 3.97 -5.97 -6.77
CA ASP A 468 2.82 -5.40 -7.48
C ASP A 468 3.12 -5.28 -8.97
N VAL A 469 4.33 -4.80 -9.29
CA VAL A 469 4.71 -4.46 -10.67
C VAL A 469 4.71 -5.67 -11.60
N GLY A 470 4.83 -6.88 -11.07
CA GLY A 470 4.68 -8.11 -11.84
C GLY A 470 3.33 -8.23 -12.55
N ARG A 471 2.29 -7.52 -12.09
CA ARG A 471 0.94 -7.53 -12.69
C ARG A 471 0.75 -6.48 -13.79
N LEU A 472 1.75 -5.65 -14.07
CA LEU A 472 1.62 -4.60 -15.08
C LEU A 472 1.42 -5.22 -16.46
N PRO A 473 0.37 -4.82 -17.20
CA PRO A 473 0.13 -5.34 -18.54
C PRO A 473 1.28 -4.91 -19.46
N LEU A 474 1.82 -5.87 -20.19
CA LEU A 474 2.84 -5.66 -21.20
C LEU A 474 2.52 -6.50 -22.44
N PRO A 475 2.92 -6.05 -23.63
CA PRO A 475 2.71 -6.83 -24.84
C PRO A 475 3.37 -8.20 -24.76
N ALA A 476 2.69 -9.21 -25.30
CA ALA A 476 3.16 -10.58 -25.37
C ALA A 476 4.47 -10.69 -26.15
N LEU A 477 5.26 -11.72 -25.84
CA LEU A 477 6.54 -11.97 -26.48
C LEU A 477 6.46 -12.00 -28.01
N GLU A 478 5.46 -12.70 -28.55
CA GLU A 478 5.31 -12.86 -30.00
C GLU A 478 4.95 -11.53 -30.68
N LEU A 479 4.07 -10.71 -30.09
CA LEU A 479 3.76 -9.38 -30.64
C LEU A 479 5.02 -8.51 -30.75
N LEU A 480 5.85 -8.47 -29.70
CA LEU A 480 7.11 -7.71 -29.75
C LEU A 480 8.12 -8.31 -30.73
N ARG A 481 8.08 -9.63 -30.95
CA ARG A 481 8.97 -10.31 -31.90
C ARG A 481 8.58 -9.96 -33.33
N ASP A 482 7.29 -10.01 -33.66
CA ASP A 482 6.75 -9.75 -34.99
C ASP A 482 6.95 -8.29 -35.41
N HIS A 483 6.81 -7.35 -34.47
CA HIS A 483 6.96 -5.91 -34.73
C HIS A 483 8.31 -5.32 -34.33
N ARG A 484 9.33 -6.17 -34.08
CA ARG A 484 10.64 -5.76 -33.56
C ARG A 484 11.31 -4.63 -34.35
N LEU A 485 11.27 -4.68 -35.69
CA LEU A 485 11.92 -3.69 -36.54
C LEU A 485 11.24 -2.31 -36.43
N SER A 486 9.91 -2.27 -36.40
CA SER A 486 9.15 -1.03 -36.23
C SER A 486 9.46 -0.40 -34.86
N LEU A 487 9.34 -1.19 -33.79
CA LEU A 487 9.60 -0.73 -32.42
C LEU A 487 11.04 -0.23 -32.22
N ARG A 488 12.03 -0.89 -32.85
CA ARG A 488 13.43 -0.41 -32.88
C ARG A 488 13.55 0.97 -33.52
N GLY A 489 12.77 1.24 -34.57
CA GLY A 489 12.74 2.54 -35.25
C GLY A 489 12.30 3.68 -34.33
N LEU A 490 11.37 3.41 -33.41
CA LEU A 490 10.86 4.40 -32.44
C LEU A 490 11.90 4.80 -31.39
N ARG A 491 12.86 3.91 -31.10
CA ARG A 491 13.77 4.04 -29.95
C ARG A 491 14.50 5.39 -29.90
N ARG A 492 15.00 5.90 -31.03
CA ARG A 492 15.74 7.18 -31.08
C ARG A 492 14.85 8.39 -30.84
N GLU A 493 13.65 8.40 -31.42
CA GLU A 493 12.69 9.49 -31.25
C GLU A 493 12.15 9.51 -29.83
N LEU A 494 11.76 8.34 -29.31
CA LEU A 494 11.28 8.18 -27.94
C LEU A 494 12.32 8.65 -26.93
N ASP A 495 13.57 8.25 -27.13
CA ASP A 495 14.68 8.64 -26.26
C ASP A 495 14.92 10.16 -26.26
N ARG A 496 14.81 10.84 -27.42
CA ARG A 496 14.87 12.31 -27.53
C ARG A 496 13.73 12.99 -26.78
N ARG A 497 12.48 12.50 -26.92
CA ARG A 497 11.32 13.06 -26.23
C ARG A 497 11.43 12.92 -24.72
N ILE A 498 11.75 11.72 -24.23
CA ILE A 498 11.89 11.44 -22.79
C ILE A 498 13.01 12.27 -22.18
N THR A 499 14.14 12.42 -22.87
CA THR A 499 15.29 13.19 -22.35
C THR A 499 15.03 14.71 -22.40
N GLY A 500 14.34 15.19 -23.45
CA GLY A 500 13.90 16.56 -23.60
C GLY A 500 12.72 16.99 -22.70
N GLY A 501 12.11 16.05 -21.97
CA GLY A 501 11.00 16.34 -21.05
C GLY A 501 9.60 16.23 -21.68
N ASP A 502 9.49 15.90 -22.96
CA ASP A 502 8.23 15.61 -23.64
C ASP A 502 7.74 14.19 -23.31
N TRP A 503 7.36 13.98 -22.05
CA TRP A 503 6.83 12.68 -21.61
C TRP A 503 5.45 12.39 -22.21
N HIS A 504 4.62 13.41 -22.40
CA HIS A 504 3.30 13.24 -22.98
C HIS A 504 3.41 12.79 -24.45
N GLY A 505 4.20 13.46 -25.27
CA GLY A 505 4.43 13.05 -26.65
C GLY A 505 5.16 11.72 -26.79
N ALA A 506 6.02 11.37 -25.83
CA ALA A 506 6.60 10.02 -25.74
C ALA A 506 5.51 8.95 -25.56
N VAL A 507 4.55 9.17 -24.67
CA VAL A 507 3.43 8.25 -24.46
C VAL A 507 2.53 8.18 -25.68
N SER A 508 2.11 9.33 -26.23
CA SER A 508 1.22 9.36 -27.39
C SER A 508 1.84 8.68 -28.61
N LEU A 509 3.16 8.77 -28.79
CA LEU A 509 3.88 8.05 -29.84
C LEU A 509 3.77 6.53 -29.67
N VAL A 510 3.97 6.02 -28.45
CA VAL A 510 3.87 4.58 -28.19
C VAL A 510 2.41 4.13 -28.24
N ASP A 511 1.46 4.92 -27.77
CA ASP A 511 0.03 4.59 -27.87
C ASP A 511 -0.40 4.42 -29.33
N ALA A 512 -0.01 5.32 -30.22
CA ALA A 512 -0.34 5.24 -31.64
C ALA A 512 0.26 3.98 -32.30
N GLU A 513 1.53 3.71 -32.06
CA GLU A 513 2.24 2.60 -32.70
C GLU A 513 1.87 1.24 -32.11
N LEU A 514 1.84 1.14 -30.78
CA LEU A 514 1.61 -0.11 -30.05
C LEU A 514 0.12 -0.39 -29.85
N LEU A 515 -0.60 0.52 -29.19
CA LEU A 515 -1.99 0.25 -28.77
C LEU A 515 -2.92 0.28 -29.99
N SER A 516 -2.87 1.33 -30.80
CA SER A 516 -3.71 1.42 -31.99
C SER A 516 -3.17 0.60 -33.17
N GLY A 517 -1.87 0.70 -33.46
CA GLY A 517 -1.27 0.06 -34.64
C GLY A 517 -1.12 -1.45 -34.51
N MET A 518 -0.44 -1.93 -33.47
CA MET A 518 -0.07 -3.35 -33.33
C MET A 518 -1.14 -4.18 -32.60
N MET A 519 -1.74 -3.62 -31.53
CA MET A 519 -2.77 -4.29 -30.74
C MET A 519 -4.18 -4.10 -31.31
N GLY A 520 -4.38 -3.14 -32.21
CA GLY A 520 -5.66 -2.91 -32.88
C GLY A 520 -6.74 -2.28 -31.99
N LEU A 521 -6.36 -1.60 -30.90
CA LEU A 521 -7.31 -0.88 -30.06
C LEU A 521 -7.86 0.34 -30.80
N ASP A 522 -9.18 0.48 -30.81
CA ASP A 522 -9.83 1.65 -31.39
C ASP A 522 -9.49 2.94 -30.62
N GLY A 523 -9.67 4.08 -31.29
CA GLY A 523 -9.33 5.39 -30.72
C GLY A 523 -10.14 5.74 -29.47
N ALA A 524 -11.38 5.26 -29.37
CA ALA A 524 -12.22 5.51 -28.20
C ALA A 524 -11.68 4.78 -26.96
N THR A 525 -11.27 3.53 -27.13
CA THR A 525 -10.70 2.67 -26.09
C THR A 525 -9.36 3.22 -25.60
N VAL A 526 -8.46 3.59 -26.53
CA VAL A 526 -7.17 4.23 -26.16
C VAL A 526 -7.41 5.55 -25.42
N SER A 527 -8.36 6.37 -25.89
CA SER A 527 -8.72 7.63 -25.25
C SER A 527 -9.29 7.44 -23.84
N ALA A 528 -10.15 6.43 -23.65
CA ALA A 528 -10.72 6.10 -22.34
C ALA A 528 -9.62 5.70 -21.34
N ILE A 529 -8.67 4.86 -21.75
CA ILE A 529 -7.50 4.45 -20.93
C ILE A 529 -6.63 5.67 -20.59
N ALA A 530 -6.31 6.51 -21.57
CA ALA A 530 -5.47 7.69 -21.36
C ALA A 530 -6.14 8.72 -20.42
N THR A 531 -7.44 8.95 -20.59
CA THR A 531 -8.23 9.85 -19.75
C THR A 531 -8.32 9.33 -18.32
N ALA A 532 -8.61 8.04 -18.15
CA ALA A 532 -8.62 7.37 -16.85
C ALA A 532 -7.29 7.57 -16.11
N ARG A 533 -6.16 7.35 -16.80
CA ARG A 533 -4.84 7.54 -16.22
C ARG A 533 -4.63 8.97 -15.74
N GLU A 534 -4.97 9.97 -16.55
CA GLU A 534 -4.78 11.37 -16.17
C GLU A 534 -5.70 11.77 -15.01
N THR A 535 -6.92 11.24 -14.95
CA THR A 535 -7.83 11.41 -13.82
C THR A 535 -7.23 10.86 -12.53
N LEU A 536 -6.70 9.63 -12.55
CA LEU A 536 -6.05 9.02 -11.37
C LEU A 536 -4.80 9.80 -10.94
N ARG A 537 -3.96 10.19 -11.90
CA ARG A 537 -2.76 11.01 -11.66
C ARG A 537 -3.13 12.38 -11.07
N SER A 538 -4.17 13.03 -11.58
CA SER A 538 -4.64 14.33 -11.10
C SER A 538 -5.19 14.23 -9.69
N ARG A 539 -6.00 13.21 -9.39
CA ARG A 539 -6.48 12.91 -8.03
C ARG A 539 -5.33 12.68 -7.05
N ARG A 540 -4.32 11.89 -7.46
CA ARG A 540 -3.12 11.66 -6.67
C ARG A 540 -2.37 12.97 -6.38
N LYS A 541 -2.22 13.85 -7.38
CA LYS A 541 -1.60 15.18 -7.20
C LYS A 541 -2.44 16.13 -6.36
N ALA A 542 -3.77 16.07 -6.42
CA ALA A 542 -4.65 16.93 -5.61
C ALA A 542 -4.53 16.61 -4.11
N ARG A 543 -4.35 15.33 -3.74
CA ARG A 543 -4.09 14.89 -2.35
C ARG A 543 -2.81 15.46 -1.72
N SER A 544 -1.98 16.16 -2.50
CA SER A 544 -0.75 16.81 -2.03
C SER A 544 -0.96 18.20 -1.44
N ALA A 545 -2.09 18.85 -1.74
CA ALA A 545 -2.35 20.20 -1.28
C ALA A 545 -2.68 20.15 0.21
N GLU A 546 -1.87 20.81 1.04
CA GLU A 546 -2.28 21.10 2.42
C GLU A 546 -3.62 21.85 2.38
N PRO A 547 -4.55 21.58 3.32
CA PRO A 547 -5.67 22.48 3.49
C PRO A 547 -5.10 23.86 3.79
N ALA A 548 -5.58 24.89 3.08
CA ALA A 548 -5.32 26.26 3.48
C ALA A 548 -5.75 26.38 4.94
N SER A 549 -4.79 26.70 5.82
CA SER A 549 -5.10 26.99 7.22
C SER A 549 -6.17 28.09 7.25
N PRO A 550 -7.27 27.93 8.01
CA PRO A 550 -8.21 29.01 8.23
C PRO A 550 -7.56 30.20 8.93
#